data_AF-A0A352UJA6-F1
#
_entry.id   AF-A0A352UJA6-F1
#
_cell.length_a   1.000
_cell.length_b   1.000
_cell.length_c   1.000
_cell.angle_alpha   90.00
_cell.angle_beta   90.00
_cell.angle_gamma   90.00
#
_symmetry.space_group_name_H-M   'P 1'
#
loop_
_entity.id
_entity.type
_entity.pdbx_description
1 polymer ?
#
loop_
_entity_poly.entity_id
_entity_poly.type
_entity_poly.pdbx_seq_one_letter_code
_entity_poly.pdbx_strand_id
1 'polypeptide(L)'
;MAVFSRNPATGAPSFVEFKQAGVEGVDGLGGPIGVTVSPDGKRLYAASCVDKALAVFSRNAPTGELTFVETHKDGSSLIDGLAGAASVIVSPNGNQVYIAGTIYNTVTMFSRNSATVELTVAQIWRHGVGG
;
A
#
# COMPACT_ATOMS: atom_id res chain seq x y z
N MET A 1 9.27 8.02 3.56
CA MET A 1 9.34 7.45 2.20
C MET A 1 9.70 8.58 1.25
N ALA A 2 10.78 8.45 0.47
CA ALA A 2 11.16 9.44 -0.54
C ALA A 2 10.52 9.12 -1.90
N VAL A 3 10.15 10.15 -2.65
CA VAL A 3 9.55 10.05 -3.98
C VAL A 3 10.52 10.66 -4.99
N PHE A 4 10.76 9.92 -6.07
CA PHE A 4 11.56 10.37 -7.19
C PHE A 4 10.77 10.23 -8.49
N SER A 5 10.91 11.20 -9.38
CA SER A 5 10.49 11.07 -10.78
C SER A 5 11.68 10.62 -11.62
N ARG A 6 11.41 10.08 -12.82
CA ARG A 6 12.45 9.56 -13.71
C ARG A 6 12.40 10.31 -15.04
N ASN A 7 13.55 10.79 -15.49
CA ASN A 7 13.68 11.33 -16.84
C ASN A 7 13.40 10.22 -17.88
N PRO A 8 12.46 10.40 -18.82
CA PRO A 8 12.09 9.35 -19.76
C PRO A 8 13.18 9.04 -20.80
N ALA A 9 14.07 9.98 -21.10
CA ALA A 9 15.15 9.81 -22.07
C ALA A 9 16.40 9.18 -21.44
N THR A 10 16.78 9.61 -20.23
CA THR A 10 18.04 9.18 -19.59
C THR A 10 17.85 8.18 -18.47
N GLY A 11 16.63 8.06 -17.96
CA GLY A 11 16.35 7.25 -16.79
C GLY A 11 16.86 7.84 -15.46
N ALA A 12 17.42 9.05 -15.47
CA ALA A 12 17.96 9.69 -14.28
C ALA A 12 16.85 10.06 -13.28
N PRO A 13 17.05 9.82 -11.96
CA PRO A 13 16.08 10.19 -10.95
C PRO A 13 16.18 11.68 -10.58
N SER A 14 15.03 12.30 -10.34
CA SER A 14 14.91 13.64 -9.75
C SER A 14 14.08 13.55 -8.48
N PHE A 15 14.56 14.15 -7.39
CA PHE A 15 13.80 14.21 -6.14
C PHE A 15 12.50 15.00 -6.35
N VAL A 16 11.40 14.48 -5.79
CA VAL A 16 10.09 15.13 -5.83
C VAL A 16 9.70 15.56 -4.42
N GLU A 17 9.59 14.62 -3.49
CA GLU A 17 9.13 14.90 -2.13
C GLU A 17 9.47 13.77 -1.14
N PHE A 18 9.12 13.97 0.14
CA PHE A 18 9.19 12.95 1.19
C PHE A 18 7.86 12.86 1.95
N LYS A 19 7.35 11.65 2.16
CA LYS A 19 6.18 11.37 3.01
C LYS A 19 6.62 10.79 4.35
N GLN A 20 6.12 11.37 5.44
CA GLN A 20 6.44 11.01 6.81
C GLN A 20 5.16 10.77 7.62
N ALA A 21 5.13 9.70 8.42
CA ALA A 21 4.03 9.49 9.36
C ALA A 21 3.92 10.66 10.36
N GLY A 22 2.70 11.11 10.64
CA GLY A 22 2.40 12.24 11.51
C GLY A 22 2.47 13.62 10.83
N VAL A 23 2.81 13.68 9.54
CA VAL A 23 2.87 14.93 8.74
C VAL A 23 1.75 14.89 7.69
N GLU A 24 1.00 15.99 7.52
CA GLU A 24 -0.11 16.09 6.55
C GLU A 24 -1.17 14.96 6.68
N GLY A 25 -1.37 14.44 7.90
CA GLY A 25 -2.29 13.34 8.16
C GLY A 25 -1.82 11.96 7.70
N VAL A 26 -0.60 11.84 7.17
CA VAL A 26 -0.02 10.56 6.74
C VAL A 26 0.14 9.64 7.94
N ASP A 27 -0.29 8.40 7.78
CA ASP A 27 -0.19 7.35 8.79
C ASP A 27 0.20 6.01 8.14
N GLY A 28 0.66 5.04 8.94
CA GLY A 28 1.00 3.69 8.48
C GLY A 28 2.32 3.61 7.72
N LEU A 29 3.30 4.49 8.01
CA LEU A 29 4.64 4.49 7.40
C LEU A 29 5.77 4.16 8.40
N GLY A 30 5.46 3.47 9.50
CA GLY A 30 6.45 2.88 10.39
C GLY A 30 7.09 1.64 9.77
N GLY A 31 8.33 1.77 9.30
CA GLY A 31 9.10 0.69 8.67
C GLY A 31 8.45 0.15 7.38
N PRO A 32 8.23 0.97 6.34
CA PRO A 32 7.72 0.50 5.06
C PRO A 32 8.76 -0.43 4.41
N ILE A 33 8.35 -1.64 4.08
CA ILE A 33 9.21 -2.67 3.46
C ILE A 33 8.80 -2.94 2.01
N GLY A 34 7.50 -2.87 1.70
CA GLY A 34 6.97 -3.12 0.36
C GLY A 34 6.27 -1.89 -0.20
N VAL A 35 6.49 -1.59 -1.48
CA VAL A 35 5.74 -0.54 -2.19
C VAL A 35 5.31 -1.04 -3.58
N THR A 36 4.13 -0.66 -4.03
CA THR A 36 3.67 -0.93 -5.39
C THR A 36 2.77 0.18 -5.91
N VAL A 37 2.75 0.35 -7.23
CA VAL A 37 1.84 1.27 -7.94
C VAL A 37 0.74 0.44 -8.61
N SER A 38 -0.48 0.96 -8.65
CA SER A 38 -1.58 0.33 -9.38
C SER A 38 -1.32 0.30 -10.90
N PRO A 39 -1.90 -0.65 -11.66
CA PRO A 39 -1.73 -0.71 -13.11
C PRO A 39 -2.15 0.56 -13.86
N ASP A 40 -3.14 1.29 -13.33
CA ASP A 40 -3.59 2.58 -13.88
C ASP A 40 -2.66 3.76 -13.55
N GLY A 41 -1.62 3.55 -12.74
CA GLY A 41 -0.64 4.55 -12.32
C GLY A 41 -1.14 5.58 -11.30
N LYS A 42 -2.39 5.45 -10.81
CA LYS A 42 -3.09 6.46 -10.00
C LYS A 42 -3.01 6.23 -8.49
N ARG A 43 -2.52 5.07 -8.04
CA ARG A 43 -2.40 4.73 -6.62
C ARG A 43 -1.02 4.18 -6.32
N LEU A 44 -0.53 4.49 -5.12
CA LEU A 44 0.62 3.85 -4.52
C LEU A 44 0.21 3.23 -3.18
N TYR A 45 0.66 2.01 -2.95
CA TYR A 45 0.42 1.26 -1.73
C TYR A 45 1.75 0.99 -1.04
N ALA A 46 1.84 1.23 0.26
CA ALA A 46 3.01 0.93 1.06
C ALA A 46 2.65 -0.01 2.21
N ALA A 47 3.30 -1.18 2.26
CA ALA A 47 3.20 -2.13 3.35
C ALA A 47 4.27 -1.82 4.41
N SER A 48 3.83 -1.65 5.64
CA SER A 48 4.65 -1.21 6.77
C SER A 48 4.65 -2.25 7.88
N CYS A 49 5.84 -2.77 8.20
CA CYS A 49 5.97 -3.90 9.11
C CYS A 49 5.80 -3.48 10.58
N VAL A 50 6.31 -2.32 10.96
CA VAL A 50 6.29 -1.84 12.36
C VAL A 50 4.88 -1.34 12.70
N ASP A 51 4.28 -0.55 11.81
CA ASP A 51 2.91 -0.08 11.98
C ASP A 51 1.86 -1.15 11.70
N LYS A 52 2.26 -2.31 11.15
CA LYS A 52 1.38 -3.41 10.74
C LYS A 52 0.26 -2.91 9.83
N ALA A 53 0.66 -2.17 8.79
CA ALA A 53 -0.26 -1.31 8.06
C ALA A 53 -0.09 -1.38 6.54
N LEU A 54 -1.16 -1.00 5.83
CA LEU A 54 -1.17 -0.59 4.44
C LEU A 54 -1.50 0.90 4.38
N ALA A 55 -0.54 1.73 3.97
CA ALA A 55 -0.79 3.13 3.64
C ALA A 55 -1.15 3.26 2.15
N VAL A 56 -2.18 4.03 1.84
CA VAL A 56 -2.68 4.26 0.48
C VAL A 56 -2.50 5.72 0.10
N PHE A 57 -1.93 5.95 -1.08
CA PHE A 57 -1.73 7.26 -1.66
C PHE A 57 -2.41 7.34 -3.03
N SER A 58 -2.99 8.49 -3.36
CA SER A 58 -3.23 8.85 -4.76
C SER A 58 -1.90 9.33 -5.35
N ARG A 59 -1.72 9.09 -6.64
CA ARG A 59 -0.50 9.43 -7.38
C ARG A 59 -0.84 10.29 -8.58
N ASN A 60 -0.18 11.45 -8.68
CA ASN A 60 -0.15 12.23 -9.90
C ASN A 60 0.78 11.50 -10.90
N ALA A 61 0.21 10.95 -11.97
CA ALA A 61 0.97 10.07 -12.87
C ALA A 61 2.16 10.78 -13.57
N PRO A 62 1.98 12.01 -14.12
CA PRO A 62 3.07 12.82 -14.67
C PRO A 62 4.18 13.20 -13.69
N THR A 63 3.84 13.70 -12.50
CA THR A 63 4.83 14.30 -11.58
C THR A 63 5.39 13.28 -10.57
N GLY A 64 4.62 12.24 -10.28
CA GLY A 64 4.91 11.28 -9.23
C GLY A 64 4.51 11.73 -7.83
N GLU A 65 3.99 12.94 -7.67
CA GLU A 65 3.51 13.46 -6.38
C GLU A 65 2.43 12.56 -5.79
N LEU A 66 2.47 12.42 -4.47
CA LEU A 66 1.58 11.56 -3.70
C LEU A 66 0.70 12.40 -2.78
N THR A 67 -0.57 12.02 -2.67
CA THR A 67 -1.47 12.54 -1.64
C THR A 67 -1.96 11.38 -0.79
N PHE A 68 -1.84 11.49 0.53
CA PHE A 68 -2.33 10.45 1.44
C PHE A 68 -3.86 10.35 1.34
N VAL A 69 -4.36 9.12 1.40
CA VAL A 69 -5.79 8.83 1.22
C VAL A 69 -6.33 8.13 2.45
N GLU A 70 -5.74 6.98 2.78
CA GLU A 70 -6.21 6.16 3.89
C GLU A 70 -5.10 5.23 4.40
N THR A 71 -5.36 4.62 5.56
CA THR A 71 -4.51 3.58 6.14
C THR A 71 -5.38 2.43 6.64
N HIS A 72 -4.89 1.21 6.48
CA HIS A 72 -5.49 0.01 7.05
C HIS A 72 -4.50 -0.63 8.01
N LYS A 73 -4.90 -0.84 9.26
CA LYS A 73 -4.03 -1.37 10.32
C LYS A 73 -4.52 -2.72 10.81
N ASP A 74 -3.59 -3.60 11.14
CA ASP A 74 -3.86 -4.82 11.89
C ASP A 74 -4.58 -4.51 13.22
N GLY A 75 -5.57 -5.32 13.56
CA GLY A 75 -6.41 -5.12 14.75
C GLY A 75 -7.48 -4.02 14.59
N SER A 76 -7.60 -3.39 13.42
CA SER A 76 -8.68 -2.42 13.15
C SER A 76 -9.85 -3.11 12.43
N SER A 77 -11.08 -2.97 12.94
CA SER A 77 -12.29 -3.53 12.31
C SER A 77 -12.14 -5.03 11.98
N LEU A 78 -12.31 -5.42 10.71
CA LEU A 78 -12.17 -6.79 10.20
C LEU A 78 -10.74 -7.14 9.73
N ILE A 79 -9.75 -6.29 10.00
CA ILE A 79 -8.38 -6.41 9.49
C ILE A 79 -7.49 -7.02 10.57
N ASP A 80 -7.11 -8.28 10.40
CA ASP A 80 -6.25 -9.01 11.36
C ASP A 80 -5.19 -9.85 10.61
N GLY A 81 -4.71 -9.35 9.47
CA GLY A 81 -3.76 -10.08 8.63
C GLY A 81 -2.58 -9.25 8.14
N LEU A 82 -2.31 -8.11 8.79
CA LEU A 82 -1.26 -7.18 8.42
C LEU A 82 -0.09 -7.16 9.42
N ALA A 83 -0.12 -7.99 10.45
CA ALA A 83 1.03 -8.17 11.33
C ALA A 83 2.29 -8.56 10.54
N GLY A 84 3.30 -7.69 10.57
CA GLY A 84 4.52 -7.86 9.79
C GLY A 84 4.29 -7.76 8.28
N ALA A 85 3.40 -6.88 7.84
CA ALA A 85 3.17 -6.57 6.43
C ALA A 85 4.51 -6.28 5.73
N ALA A 86 4.92 -7.18 4.83
CA ALA A 86 6.25 -7.17 4.24
C ALA A 86 6.23 -6.96 2.72
N SER A 87 5.16 -7.37 2.05
CA SER A 87 5.01 -7.24 0.60
C SER A 87 3.59 -6.88 0.24
N VAL A 88 3.44 -6.11 -0.82
CA VAL A 88 2.14 -5.71 -1.39
C VAL A 88 2.20 -5.80 -2.91
N ILE A 89 1.17 -6.40 -3.51
CA ILE A 89 0.99 -6.47 -4.96
C ILE A 89 -0.45 -6.11 -5.35
N VAL A 90 -0.62 -5.57 -6.55
CA VAL A 90 -1.94 -5.26 -7.12
C VAL A 90 -2.21 -6.22 -8.27
N SER A 91 -3.43 -6.74 -8.37
CA SER A 91 -3.84 -7.57 -9.50
C SER A 91 -3.73 -6.82 -10.83
N PRO A 92 -3.51 -7.51 -11.97
CA PRO A 92 -3.40 -6.85 -13.28
C PRO A 92 -4.63 -6.05 -13.69
N ASN A 93 -5.83 -6.48 -13.28
CA ASN A 93 -7.07 -5.74 -13.49
C ASN A 93 -7.24 -4.55 -12.54
N GLY A 94 -6.33 -4.37 -11.58
CA GLY A 94 -6.33 -3.26 -10.63
C GLY A 94 -7.36 -3.36 -9.51
N ASN A 95 -8.14 -4.44 -9.42
CA ASN A 95 -9.28 -4.55 -8.52
C ASN A 95 -8.98 -5.23 -7.18
N GLN A 96 -7.79 -5.82 -7.01
CA GLN A 96 -7.41 -6.53 -5.79
C GLN A 96 -6.01 -6.10 -5.35
N VAL A 97 -5.82 -5.93 -4.04
CA VAL A 97 -4.53 -5.67 -3.42
C VAL A 97 -4.23 -6.80 -2.43
N TYR A 98 -3.10 -7.47 -2.61
CA TYR A 98 -2.68 -8.59 -1.76
C TYR A 98 -1.50 -8.17 -0.90
N ILE A 99 -1.54 -8.54 0.38
CA ILE A 99 -0.48 -8.25 1.34
C ILE A 99 -0.05 -9.54 2.04
N ALA A 100 1.26 -9.76 2.11
CA ALA A 100 1.84 -10.83 2.91
C ALA A 100 2.14 -10.31 4.33
N GLY A 101 1.42 -10.85 5.32
CA GLY A 101 1.68 -10.61 6.75
C GLY A 101 2.56 -11.72 7.31
N THR A 102 3.80 -11.38 7.65
CA THR A 102 4.82 -12.39 7.98
C THR A 102 4.78 -12.88 9.42
N ILE A 103 4.19 -12.11 10.35
CA ILE A 103 4.14 -12.50 11.76
C ILE A 103 3.07 -13.57 12.01
N TYR A 104 1.91 -13.46 11.33
CA TYR A 104 0.80 -14.41 11.46
C TYR A 104 0.67 -15.37 10.27
N ASN A 105 1.65 -15.39 9.36
CA ASN A 105 1.63 -16.21 8.14
C ASN A 105 0.34 -16.02 7.33
N THR A 106 0.00 -14.77 7.07
CA THR A 106 -1.24 -14.36 6.41
C THR A 106 -1.02 -13.90 4.98
N VAL A 107 -2.06 -14.10 4.17
CA VAL A 107 -2.29 -13.29 2.97
C VAL A 107 -3.58 -12.54 3.18
N THR A 108 -3.55 -11.20 3.11
CA THR A 108 -4.75 -10.36 3.18
C THR A 108 -5.05 -9.82 1.79
N MET A 109 -6.27 -10.05 1.30
CA MET A 109 -6.79 -9.47 0.06
C MET A 109 -7.79 -8.36 0.37
N PHE A 110 -7.51 -7.20 -0.20
CA PHE A 110 -8.43 -6.08 -0.28
C PHE A 110 -9.08 -6.03 -1.67
N SER A 111 -10.40 -5.84 -1.71
CA SER A 111 -11.11 -5.42 -2.91
C SER A 111 -11.00 -3.91 -3.06
N ARG A 112 -10.69 -3.46 -4.27
CA ARG A 112 -10.62 -2.04 -4.64
C ARG A 112 -11.85 -1.67 -5.44
N ASN A 113 -12.58 -0.64 -5.01
CA ASN A 113 -13.60 -0.03 -5.83
C ASN A 113 -13.00 1.13 -6.63
N SER A 114 -12.94 0.99 -7.96
CA SER A 114 -12.41 2.03 -8.85
C SER A 114 -13.22 3.33 -8.84
N ALA A 115 -14.49 3.28 -8.40
CA ALA A 115 -15.36 4.45 -8.33
C ALA A 115 -15.26 5.20 -6.99
N THR A 116 -15.09 4.50 -5.86
CA THR A 116 -15.13 5.12 -4.52
C THR A 116 -13.77 5.26 -3.86
N VAL A 117 -12.67 4.85 -4.51
CA VAL A 117 -11.28 4.96 -4.00
C VAL A 117 -10.97 4.03 -2.83
N GLU A 118 -11.97 3.65 -2.04
CA GLU A 118 -11.86 2.81 -0.86
C GLU A 118 -11.36 1.39 -1.15
N LEU A 119 -10.54 0.89 -0.22
CA LEU A 119 -10.27 -0.54 -0.08
C LEU A 119 -11.13 -1.16 1.01
N THR A 120 -11.64 -2.36 0.74
CA THR A 120 -12.32 -3.19 1.74
C THR A 120 -11.65 -4.54 1.85
N VAL A 121 -11.48 -5.06 3.08
CA VAL A 121 -10.97 -6.43 3.25
C VAL A 121 -11.99 -7.40 2.69
N ALA A 122 -11.55 -8.24 1.76
CA ALA A 122 -12.37 -9.24 1.12
C ALA A 122 -12.09 -10.64 1.65
N GLN A 123 -10.82 -10.97 1.91
CA GLN A 123 -10.43 -12.29 2.41
C GLN A 123 -9.09 -12.24 3.15
N ILE A 124 -8.95 -13.09 4.17
CA ILE A 124 -7.70 -13.33 4.90
C ILE A 124 -7.46 -14.83 4.93
N TRP A 125 -6.30 -15.26 4.42
CA TRP A 125 -5.82 -16.64 4.54
C TRP A 125 -4.77 -16.70 5.65
N ARG A 126 -4.80 -17.77 6.45
CA ARG A 126 -3.80 -18.06 7.51
C ARG A 126 -3.30 -19.47 7.38
N HIS A 127 -2.08 -19.72 7.85
CA HIS A 127 -1.60 -21.10 7.97
C HIS A 127 -2.58 -21.95 8.80
N GLY A 128 -3.14 -23.00 8.17
CA GLY A 128 -4.10 -23.92 8.79
C GLY A 128 -5.58 -23.51 8.73
N VAL A 129 -5.94 -22.35 8.14
CA VAL A 129 -7.34 -21.90 7.99
C VAL A 129 -7.53 -21.13 6.67
N GLY A 130 -8.46 -21.59 5.81
CA GLY A 130 -8.91 -20.87 4.62
C GLY A 130 -8.60 -21.50 3.25
N GLY A 131 -8.25 -22.79 3.21
CA GLY A 131 -8.09 -23.59 2.00
C GLY A 131 -8.25 -25.08 2.30
#